data_AF-A0A419WTI4-F1
#
_entry.id   AF-A0A419WTI4-F1
#
_cell.length_a   1.000
_cell.length_b   1.000
_cell.length_c   1.000
_cell.angle_alpha   90.00
_cell.angle_beta   90.00
_cell.angle_gamma   90.00
#
_symmetry.space_group_name_H-M   'P 1'
#
loop_
_entity.id
_entity.type
_entity.pdbx_description
1 polymer ?
#
loop_
_entity_poly.entity_id
_entity_poly.type
_entity_poly.pdbx_seq_one_letter_code
_entity_poly.pdbx_strand_id
1 'polypeptide(L)'
;MSKLQANISGIIKSSVIDGPGNRIVIFFQECNLNCMYCHNSHTIGLCNLCGTCVDTCPTNSLKIDSENKRIIHNKNSCTRCDECIKVCPENSSPFYKQMSVEDIISEILEVKDFISGITVSGGEVMLHAPFLSLLFQEIKSHSGLKHLSILIDSNGNIEQKKWDSLLPLIDGVMLDIKAYSAKTHKQITGYSNEKILKSIEYLNDKNKLKELRFVLTPNYNNDESELREIAKIMKSVSPNVGKTLIKMRNHGIRKEFSFLREASNEEMNFAKDIFGQADIDILVI
;
A
#
# COMPACT_ATOMS: atom_id res chain seq x y z
N MET A 1 21.38 -11.51 -19.87
CA MET A 1 20.47 -10.42 -19.47
C MET A 1 20.32 -10.50 -17.97
N SER A 2 20.49 -9.39 -17.23
CA SER A 2 20.17 -9.38 -15.80
C SER A 2 18.68 -9.70 -15.63
N LYS A 3 18.35 -10.61 -14.71
CA LYS A 3 16.95 -10.88 -14.37
C LYS A 3 16.31 -9.60 -13.83
N LEU A 4 15.06 -9.32 -14.20
CA LEU A 4 14.33 -8.17 -13.68
C LEU A 4 14.18 -8.31 -12.15
N GLN A 5 14.48 -7.26 -11.41
CA GLN A 5 14.39 -7.21 -9.95
C GLN A 5 13.48 -6.06 -9.52
N ALA A 6 12.89 -6.20 -8.33
CA ALA A 6 12.12 -5.15 -7.67
C ALA A 6 12.73 -4.82 -6.30
N ASN A 7 12.54 -3.58 -5.86
CA ASN A 7 12.90 -3.15 -4.52
C ASN A 7 11.78 -3.54 -3.55
N ILE A 8 12.03 -4.50 -2.67
CA ILE A 8 11.08 -5.02 -1.69
C ILE A 8 11.43 -4.47 -0.30
N SER A 9 10.54 -3.67 0.27
CA SER A 9 10.72 -3.01 1.57
C SER A 9 10.47 -3.94 2.76
N GLY A 10 9.63 -4.97 2.56
CA GLY A 10 9.35 -5.96 3.59
C GLY A 10 8.49 -7.11 3.08
N ILE A 11 8.49 -8.22 3.81
CA ILE A 11 7.62 -9.37 3.60
C ILE A 11 7.03 -9.78 4.95
N ILE A 12 5.71 -9.86 5.04
CA ILE A 12 4.98 -10.44 6.17
C ILE A 12 4.52 -11.83 5.74
N LYS A 13 5.03 -12.87 6.41
CA LYS A 13 4.78 -14.27 6.03
C LYS A 13 3.37 -14.77 6.35
N SER A 14 2.66 -14.09 7.25
CA SER A 14 1.32 -14.45 7.69
C SER A 14 0.58 -13.19 8.14
N SER A 15 -0.49 -12.83 7.42
CA SER A 15 -1.40 -11.74 7.76
C SER A 15 -2.85 -12.15 7.55
N VAL A 16 -3.72 -11.72 8.47
CA VAL A 16 -5.18 -11.91 8.41
C VAL A 16 -5.94 -10.59 8.21
N ILE A 17 -5.21 -9.49 7.98
CA ILE A 17 -5.79 -8.14 7.81
C ILE A 17 -5.58 -7.58 6.39
N ASP A 18 -4.68 -8.17 5.60
CA ASP A 18 -4.33 -7.70 4.24
C ASP A 18 -5.14 -8.42 3.15
N GLY A 19 -6.39 -8.75 3.46
CA GLY A 19 -7.34 -9.46 2.61
C GLY A 19 -7.87 -10.76 3.22
N PRO A 20 -8.76 -11.49 2.53
CA PRO A 20 -9.39 -12.69 3.06
C PRO A 20 -8.39 -13.84 3.30
N GLY A 21 -8.59 -14.54 4.43
CA GLY A 21 -7.78 -15.66 4.87
C GLY A 21 -6.40 -15.26 5.40
N ASN A 22 -5.54 -16.24 5.65
CA ASN A 22 -4.14 -15.97 5.95
C ASN A 22 -3.37 -15.75 4.66
N ARG A 23 -2.56 -14.69 4.58
CA ARG A 23 -1.87 -14.27 3.35
C ARG A 23 -0.42 -13.92 3.63
N ILE A 24 0.45 -14.20 2.67
CA ILE A 24 1.77 -13.57 2.62
C ILE A 24 1.61 -12.18 1.97
N VAL A 25 2.27 -11.18 2.53
CA VAL A 25 2.20 -9.79 2.05
C VAL A 25 3.57 -9.32 1.66
N ILE A 26 3.71 -8.83 0.43
CA ILE A 26 4.97 -8.36 -0.14
C ILE A 26 4.87 -6.85 -0.33
N PHE A 27 5.68 -6.09 0.40
CA PHE A 27 5.69 -4.65 0.36
C PHE A 27 6.77 -4.16 -0.62
N PHE A 28 6.35 -3.45 -1.65
CA PHE A 28 7.23 -2.84 -2.65
C PHE A 28 7.66 -1.44 -2.21
N GLN A 29 8.85 -1.03 -2.64
CA GLN A 29 9.36 0.33 -2.53
C GLN A 29 8.81 1.20 -3.66
N GLU A 30 8.83 2.52 -3.48
CA GLU A 30 8.33 3.58 -4.36
C GLU A 30 6.82 3.78 -4.29
N CYS A 31 6.41 5.04 -4.09
CA CYS A 31 5.00 5.45 -4.12
C CYS A 31 4.85 6.74 -4.92
N ASN A 32 3.80 6.81 -5.73
CA ASN A 32 3.45 7.98 -6.52
C ASN A 32 2.46 8.93 -5.80
N LEU A 33 2.25 8.73 -4.51
CA LEU A 33 1.54 9.64 -3.61
C LEU A 33 2.45 10.01 -2.43
N ASN A 34 2.14 11.12 -1.75
CA ASN A 34 2.87 11.61 -0.59
C ASN A 34 1.91 11.92 0.58
N CYS A 35 1.13 10.90 0.99
CA CYS A 35 0.06 11.09 1.98
C CYS A 35 0.60 11.67 3.31
N MET A 36 -0.07 12.68 3.85
CA MET A 36 0.32 13.30 5.14
C MET A 36 0.28 12.27 6.29
N TYR A 37 -0.72 11.39 6.29
CA TYR A 37 -0.88 10.31 7.27
C TYR A 37 -0.17 8.99 6.86
N CYS A 38 0.78 9.00 5.92
CA CYS A 38 1.43 7.76 5.49
C CYS A 38 2.19 7.09 6.66
N HIS A 39 1.72 5.89 7.05
CA HIS A 39 2.36 5.06 8.08
C HIS A 39 3.67 4.40 7.62
N ASN A 40 3.81 4.24 6.32
CA ASN A 40 4.96 3.62 5.69
C ASN A 40 5.69 4.64 4.81
N SER A 41 5.90 5.86 5.31
CA SER A 41 6.50 6.93 4.48
C SER A 41 7.85 6.52 3.89
N HIS A 42 8.61 5.69 4.59
CA HIS A 42 9.87 5.10 4.14
C HIS A 42 9.77 4.21 2.89
N THR A 43 8.57 3.92 2.38
CA THR A 43 8.34 3.24 1.10
C THR A 43 8.15 4.21 -0.07
N ILE A 44 8.13 5.53 0.15
CA ILE A 44 7.78 6.52 -0.90
C ILE A 44 8.92 6.71 -1.91
N GLY A 45 10.14 6.96 -1.44
CA GLY A 45 11.26 7.31 -2.33
C GLY A 45 12.35 6.23 -2.42
N LEU A 46 13.28 6.42 -3.35
CA LEU A 46 14.46 5.58 -3.51
C LEU A 46 15.65 6.20 -2.77
N CYS A 47 16.52 5.35 -2.22
CA CYS A 47 17.74 5.82 -1.59
C CYS A 47 18.68 6.44 -2.63
N ASN A 48 19.10 7.69 -2.41
CA ASN A 48 20.10 8.38 -3.22
C ASN A 48 21.54 8.28 -2.65
N LEU A 49 21.74 7.45 -1.62
CA LEU A 49 23.02 7.23 -0.95
C LEU A 49 23.65 8.48 -0.32
N CYS A 50 22.83 9.46 0.10
CA CYS A 50 23.31 10.68 0.77
C CYS A 50 24.06 10.42 2.09
N GLY A 51 23.85 9.26 2.73
CA GLY A 51 24.57 8.87 3.95
C GLY A 51 23.98 9.35 5.27
N THR A 52 22.95 10.20 5.27
CA THR A 52 22.34 10.73 6.51
C THR A 52 21.94 9.63 7.51
N CYS A 53 21.41 8.51 7.02
CA CYS A 53 21.03 7.38 7.85
C CYS A 53 22.24 6.65 8.47
N VAL A 54 23.39 6.65 7.79
CA VAL A 54 24.65 6.08 8.27
C VAL A 54 25.22 6.96 9.38
N ASP A 55 25.29 8.27 9.13
CA ASP A 55 25.86 9.24 10.07
C ASP A 55 25.09 9.32 11.38
N THR A 56 23.77 9.11 11.33
CA THR A 56 22.88 9.19 12.51
C THR A 56 22.66 7.84 13.19
N CYS A 57 23.21 6.73 12.66
CA CYS A 57 22.94 5.40 13.20
C CYS A 57 23.57 5.22 14.60
N PRO A 58 22.79 5.11 15.69
CA PRO A 58 23.35 5.10 17.06
C PRO A 58 24.18 3.85 17.35
N THR A 59 23.97 2.77 16.59
CA THR A 59 24.66 1.48 16.75
C THR A 59 25.71 1.25 15.66
N ASN A 60 25.96 2.22 14.77
CA ASN A 60 26.86 2.08 13.62
C ASN A 60 26.57 0.83 12.76
N SER A 61 25.29 0.47 12.64
CA SER A 61 24.84 -0.74 11.94
C SER A 61 24.69 -0.57 10.43
N LEU A 62 24.89 0.64 9.92
CA LEU A 62 24.70 0.98 8.52
C LEU A 62 26.03 1.41 7.89
N LYS A 63 26.26 1.06 6.63
CA LYS A 63 27.42 1.47 5.85
C LYS A 63 27.03 1.70 4.39
N ILE A 64 27.62 2.71 3.74
CA ILE A 64 27.45 2.90 2.29
C ILE A 64 28.29 1.86 1.53
N ASP A 65 27.66 1.21 0.56
CA ASP A 65 28.28 0.35 -0.44
C ASP A 65 28.11 1.04 -1.81
N SER A 66 29.08 1.88 -2.14
CA SER A 66 29.06 2.70 -3.36
C SER A 66 29.17 1.86 -4.64
N GLU A 67 29.85 0.71 -4.56
CA GLU A 67 30.02 -0.20 -5.69
C GLU A 67 28.67 -0.80 -6.12
N ASN A 68 27.89 -1.29 -5.15
CA ASN A 68 26.58 -1.90 -5.40
C ASN A 68 25.41 -0.92 -5.22
N LYS A 69 25.70 0.38 -5.03
CA LYS A 69 24.73 1.46 -4.89
C LYS A 69 23.65 1.19 -3.84
N ARG A 70 24.05 0.75 -2.65
CA ARG A 70 23.12 0.39 -1.57
C ARG A 70 23.64 0.78 -0.19
N ILE A 71 22.77 0.72 0.81
CA ILE A 71 23.16 0.74 2.22
C ILE A 71 23.28 -0.71 2.71
N ILE A 72 24.45 -1.07 3.25
CA ILE A 72 24.64 -2.33 3.96
C ILE A 72 24.08 -2.16 5.37
N HIS A 73 23.23 -3.08 5.78
CA HIS A 73 22.65 -3.16 7.11
C HIS A 73 23.16 -4.41 7.84
N ASN A 74 23.86 -4.20 8.96
CA ASN A 74 24.26 -5.27 9.87
C ASN A 74 23.12 -5.55 10.88
N LYS A 75 22.40 -6.65 10.65
CA LYS A 75 21.29 -7.07 11.51
C LYS A 75 21.71 -7.39 12.95
N ASN A 76 22.95 -7.82 13.18
CA ASN A 76 23.40 -8.28 14.49
C ASN A 76 23.67 -7.13 15.47
N SER A 77 24.01 -5.94 14.96
CA SER A 77 24.21 -4.75 15.79
C SER A 77 23.00 -3.80 15.79
N CYS A 78 22.06 -3.98 14.87
CA CYS A 78 20.92 -3.08 14.72
C CYS A 78 19.85 -3.36 15.78
N THR A 79 19.48 -2.33 16.53
CA THR A 79 18.43 -2.39 17.57
C THR A 79 17.03 -2.12 17.02
N ARG A 80 16.86 -1.88 15.71
CA ARG A 80 15.58 -1.51 15.09
C ARG A 80 14.92 -0.29 15.76
N CYS A 81 15.73 0.73 16.07
CA CYS A 81 15.25 2.00 16.66
C CYS A 81 14.59 2.95 15.65
N ASP A 82 14.64 2.60 14.35
CA ASP A 82 14.08 3.34 13.21
C ASP A 82 14.57 4.78 13.02
N GLU A 83 15.66 5.17 13.69
CA GLU A 83 16.25 6.51 13.51
C GLU A 83 16.64 6.76 12.05
N CYS A 84 17.23 5.76 11.40
CA CYS A 84 17.58 5.80 9.98
C CYS A 84 16.39 6.06 9.04
N ILE A 85 15.17 5.64 9.42
CA ILE A 85 13.94 5.91 8.66
C ILE A 85 13.50 7.35 8.91
N LYS A 86 13.47 7.78 10.18
CA LYS A 86 13.00 9.12 10.59
C LYS A 86 13.81 10.25 9.97
N VAL A 87 15.11 10.05 9.77
CA VAL A 87 16.02 11.08 9.24
C VAL A 87 16.22 11.01 7.73
N CYS A 88 15.62 10.04 7.04
CA CYS A 88 15.86 9.86 5.60
C CYS A 88 15.17 10.98 4.80
N PRO A 89 15.92 11.86 4.09
CA PRO A 89 15.31 12.96 3.33
C PRO A 89 14.47 12.47 2.15
N GLU A 90 14.80 11.28 1.62
CA GLU A 90 14.11 10.68 0.49
C GLU A 90 12.83 9.92 0.89
N ASN A 91 12.47 9.88 2.18
CA ASN A 91 11.41 9.00 2.67
C ASN A 91 11.63 7.55 2.16
N SER A 92 12.86 7.07 2.34
CA SER A 92 13.30 5.74 1.93
C SER A 92 13.73 4.91 3.13
N SER A 93 14.17 3.67 2.88
CA SER A 93 14.61 2.75 3.92
C SER A 93 15.93 2.10 3.55
N PRO A 94 16.91 1.99 4.47
CA PRO A 94 18.11 1.19 4.23
C PRO A 94 17.82 -0.32 4.28
N PHE A 95 16.57 -0.72 4.50
CA PHE A 95 16.18 -2.11 4.72
C PHE A 95 15.56 -2.78 3.49
N TYR A 96 15.16 -2.02 2.47
CA TYR A 96 14.64 -2.65 1.25
C TYR A 96 15.75 -3.41 0.52
N LYS A 97 15.36 -4.45 -0.20
CA LYS A 97 16.27 -5.32 -0.94
C LYS A 97 15.86 -5.41 -2.39
N GLN A 98 16.84 -5.53 -3.27
CA GLN A 98 16.58 -5.97 -4.63
C GLN A 98 16.33 -7.48 -4.61
N MET A 99 15.13 -7.88 -5.04
CA MET A 99 14.71 -9.28 -5.11
C MET A 99 14.25 -9.61 -6.52
N SER A 100 14.68 -10.76 -7.02
CA SER A 100 14.18 -11.37 -8.24
C SER A 100 12.82 -12.05 -8.02
N VAL A 101 12.18 -12.50 -9.09
CA VAL A 101 10.97 -13.34 -8.99
C VAL A 101 11.29 -14.61 -8.21
N GLU A 102 12.43 -15.23 -8.46
CA GLU A 102 12.84 -16.46 -7.79
C GLU A 102 13.02 -16.28 -6.29
N ASP A 103 13.59 -15.15 -5.86
CA ASP A 103 13.74 -14.83 -4.43
C ASP A 103 12.37 -14.73 -3.74
N ILE A 104 11.39 -14.08 -4.38
CA ILE A 104 10.03 -13.94 -3.83
C ILE A 104 9.30 -15.29 -3.83
N ILE A 105 9.43 -16.08 -4.89
CA ILE A 105 8.84 -17.43 -4.95
C ILE A 105 9.38 -18.31 -3.83
N SER A 106 10.68 -18.21 -3.53
CA SER A 106 11.29 -18.91 -2.39
C SER A 106 10.62 -18.53 -1.06
N GLU A 107 10.41 -17.23 -0.80
CA GLU A 107 9.74 -16.76 0.41
C GLU A 107 8.27 -17.23 0.50
N ILE A 108 7.56 -17.31 -0.63
CA ILE A 108 6.18 -17.85 -0.68
C ILE A 108 6.18 -19.35 -0.39
N LEU A 109 7.11 -20.11 -0.97
CA LEU A 109 7.20 -21.57 -0.81
C LEU A 109 7.42 -22.00 0.64
N GLU A 110 8.14 -21.19 1.44
CA GLU A 110 8.36 -21.47 2.87
C GLU A 110 7.07 -21.50 3.69
N VAL A 111 6.01 -20.81 3.25
CA VAL A 111 4.75 -20.69 4.00
C VAL A 111 3.51 -21.13 3.22
N LYS A 112 3.69 -21.66 2.00
CA LYS A 112 2.62 -22.00 1.05
C LYS A 112 1.48 -22.82 1.65
N ASP A 113 1.78 -23.74 2.57
CA ASP A 113 0.80 -24.65 3.15
C ASP A 113 -0.04 -24.00 4.28
N PHE A 114 0.35 -22.81 4.73
CA PHE A 114 -0.30 -22.05 5.80
C PHE A 114 -1.04 -20.80 5.30
N ILE A 115 -0.91 -20.48 4.01
CA ILE A 115 -1.51 -19.29 3.40
C ILE A 115 -2.56 -19.69 2.35
N SER A 116 -3.52 -18.82 2.15
CA SER A 116 -4.60 -18.94 1.15
C SER A 116 -4.41 -18.01 -0.05
N GLY A 117 -3.42 -17.12 0.04
CA GLY A 117 -3.15 -16.15 -1.00
C GLY A 117 -1.95 -15.26 -0.72
N ILE A 118 -1.70 -14.41 -1.70
CA ILE A 118 -0.62 -13.42 -1.73
C ILE A 118 -1.27 -12.05 -1.88
N THR A 119 -0.82 -11.08 -1.08
CA THR A 119 -1.14 -9.66 -1.29
C THR A 119 0.14 -8.92 -1.63
N VAL A 120 0.13 -8.12 -2.68
CA VAL A 120 1.22 -7.18 -2.97
C VAL A 120 0.77 -5.77 -2.57
N SER A 121 1.59 -5.07 -1.79
CA SER A 121 1.31 -3.75 -1.20
C SER A 121 2.62 -2.92 -1.11
N GLY A 122 2.76 -2.01 -0.16
CA GLY A 122 3.98 -1.22 0.09
C GLY A 122 3.80 0.27 -0.18
N GLY A 123 4.59 0.80 -1.10
CA GLY A 123 4.33 2.09 -1.71
C GLY A 123 3.15 1.99 -2.69
N GLU A 124 3.39 2.24 -3.98
CA GLU A 124 2.43 1.95 -5.04
C GLU A 124 2.92 0.79 -5.89
N VAL A 125 2.42 -0.39 -5.58
CA VAL A 125 2.89 -1.65 -6.17
C VAL A 125 2.70 -1.71 -7.69
N MET A 126 1.69 -1.03 -8.24
CA MET A 126 1.46 -0.98 -9.69
C MET A 126 2.51 -0.16 -10.46
N LEU A 127 3.42 0.55 -9.77
CA LEU A 127 4.61 1.09 -10.41
C LEU A 127 5.49 -0.03 -11.00
N HIS A 128 5.43 -1.23 -10.41
CA HIS A 128 6.23 -2.41 -10.75
C HIS A 128 5.49 -3.42 -11.64
N ALA A 129 4.48 -3.00 -12.40
CA ALA A 129 3.64 -3.89 -13.20
C ALA A 129 4.38 -4.92 -14.08
N PRO A 130 5.50 -4.59 -14.76
CA PRO A 130 6.27 -5.60 -15.51
C PRO A 130 6.83 -6.72 -14.63
N PHE A 131 7.32 -6.39 -13.43
CA PHE A 131 7.82 -7.38 -12.47
C PHE A 131 6.66 -8.21 -11.89
N LEU A 132 5.54 -7.56 -11.54
CA LEU A 132 4.34 -8.26 -11.06
C LEU A 132 3.80 -9.24 -12.08
N SER A 133 3.83 -8.91 -13.37
CA SER A 133 3.40 -9.81 -14.44
C SER A 133 4.22 -11.11 -14.43
N LEU A 134 5.54 -11.02 -14.32
CA LEU A 134 6.42 -12.19 -14.25
C LEU A 134 6.16 -13.00 -12.97
N LEU A 135 6.06 -12.31 -11.82
CA LEU A 135 5.78 -12.95 -10.53
C LEU A 135 4.46 -13.73 -10.54
N PHE A 136 3.38 -13.11 -11.02
CA PHE A 136 2.06 -13.73 -11.02
C PHE A 136 1.94 -14.86 -12.04
N GLN A 137 2.60 -14.75 -13.20
CA GLN A 137 2.72 -15.85 -14.15
C GLN A 137 3.38 -17.06 -13.49
N GLU A 138 4.51 -16.85 -12.81
CA GLU A 138 5.24 -17.92 -12.10
C GLU A 138 4.38 -18.56 -11.01
N ILE A 139 3.67 -17.77 -10.19
CA ILE A 139 2.74 -18.28 -9.17
C ILE A 139 1.64 -19.14 -9.80
N LYS A 140 1.03 -18.68 -10.90
CA LYS A 140 -0.08 -19.38 -11.56
C LYS A 140 0.38 -20.64 -12.30
N SER A 141 1.63 -20.71 -12.78
CA SER A 141 2.19 -21.92 -13.41
C SER A 141 2.78 -22.92 -12.42
N HIS A 142 3.22 -22.46 -11.25
CA HIS A 142 3.89 -23.31 -10.26
C HIS A 142 2.90 -24.28 -9.58
N SER A 143 3.17 -25.58 -9.67
CA SER A 143 2.28 -26.66 -9.20
C SER A 143 1.87 -26.52 -7.73
N GLY A 144 2.82 -26.10 -6.89
CA GLY A 144 2.62 -25.88 -5.46
C GLY A 144 2.01 -24.52 -5.07
N LEU A 145 1.84 -23.57 -6.00
CA LEU A 145 1.40 -22.20 -5.67
C LEU A 145 0.14 -21.76 -6.43
N LYS A 146 -0.21 -22.40 -7.54
CA LYS A 146 -1.36 -22.03 -8.40
C LYS A 146 -2.72 -21.97 -7.70
N HIS A 147 -2.83 -22.59 -6.51
CA HIS A 147 -4.03 -22.57 -5.68
C HIS A 147 -4.19 -21.27 -4.87
N LEU A 148 -3.13 -20.47 -4.76
CA LEU A 148 -3.12 -19.21 -4.01
C LEU A 148 -3.84 -18.11 -4.80
N SER A 149 -4.72 -17.39 -4.11
CA SER A 149 -5.35 -16.17 -4.64
C SER A 149 -4.36 -15.00 -4.66
N ILE A 150 -4.43 -14.12 -5.66
CA ILE A 150 -3.55 -12.96 -5.81
C ILE A 150 -4.36 -11.68 -5.66
N LEU A 151 -4.02 -10.87 -4.66
CA LEU A 151 -4.61 -9.55 -4.43
C LEU A 151 -3.56 -8.45 -4.59
N ILE A 152 -4.00 -7.32 -5.16
CA ILE A 152 -3.22 -6.08 -5.22
C ILE A 152 -3.85 -5.09 -4.25
N ASP A 153 -3.03 -4.51 -3.36
CA ASP A 153 -3.39 -3.37 -2.52
C ASP A 153 -2.75 -2.11 -3.11
N SER A 154 -3.58 -1.17 -3.58
CA SER A 154 -3.12 -0.05 -4.41
C SER A 154 -3.88 1.24 -4.10
N ASN A 155 -3.20 2.37 -4.26
CA ASN A 155 -3.81 3.68 -4.18
C ASN A 155 -4.57 4.07 -5.45
N GLY A 156 -4.45 3.30 -6.54
CA GLY A 156 -5.24 3.50 -7.75
C GLY A 156 -4.79 4.64 -8.67
N ASN A 157 -3.74 5.40 -8.33
CA ASN A 157 -3.29 6.55 -9.11
C ASN A 157 -2.47 6.14 -10.35
N ILE A 158 -3.04 5.30 -11.21
CA ILE A 158 -2.33 4.57 -12.25
C ILE A 158 -3.08 4.66 -13.58
N GLU A 159 -2.35 4.49 -14.69
CA GLU A 159 -2.95 4.43 -16.02
C GLU A 159 -3.60 3.06 -16.27
N GLN A 160 -4.78 3.08 -16.90
CA GLN A 160 -5.57 1.89 -17.22
C GLN A 160 -4.76 0.76 -17.88
N LYS A 161 -3.84 1.09 -18.80
CA LYS A 161 -2.97 0.11 -19.48
C LYS A 161 -2.17 -0.79 -18.54
N LYS A 162 -1.82 -0.30 -17.34
CA LYS A 162 -1.12 -1.12 -16.34
C LYS A 162 -2.07 -2.13 -15.70
N TRP A 163 -3.32 -1.74 -15.43
CA TRP A 163 -4.35 -2.69 -15.00
C TRP A 163 -4.52 -3.80 -16.04
N ASP A 164 -4.67 -3.43 -17.32
CA ASP A 164 -4.87 -4.38 -18.43
C ASP A 164 -3.83 -5.49 -18.45
N SER A 165 -2.56 -5.16 -18.19
CA SER A 165 -1.46 -6.13 -18.17
C SER A 165 -1.55 -7.18 -17.05
N LEU A 166 -2.27 -6.91 -15.96
CA LEU A 166 -2.34 -7.78 -14.79
C LEU A 166 -3.74 -8.37 -14.53
N LEU A 167 -4.81 -7.80 -15.09
CA LEU A 167 -6.19 -8.26 -14.91
C LEU A 167 -6.38 -9.79 -15.06
N PRO A 168 -5.76 -10.48 -16.03
CA PRO A 168 -5.93 -11.92 -16.20
C PRO A 168 -5.25 -12.76 -15.11
N LEU A 169 -4.28 -12.17 -14.40
CA LEU A 169 -3.40 -12.88 -13.46
C LEU A 169 -3.85 -12.72 -12.00
N ILE A 170 -4.70 -11.74 -11.71
CA ILE A 170 -5.11 -11.38 -10.35
C ILE A 170 -6.52 -11.83 -10.03
N ASP A 171 -6.78 -12.09 -8.76
CA ASP A 171 -8.11 -12.40 -8.25
C ASP A 171 -8.86 -11.12 -7.83
N GLY A 172 -8.14 -10.04 -7.52
CA GLY A 172 -8.74 -8.73 -7.35
C GLY A 172 -7.82 -7.66 -6.77
N VAL A 173 -8.41 -6.48 -6.55
CA VAL A 173 -7.74 -5.26 -6.10
C VAL A 173 -8.50 -4.66 -4.93
N MET A 174 -7.76 -4.23 -3.91
CA MET A 174 -8.23 -3.40 -2.81
C MET A 174 -7.75 -1.99 -3.09
N LEU A 175 -8.67 -1.03 -3.17
CA LEU A 175 -8.34 0.36 -3.51
C LEU A 175 -8.63 1.31 -2.36
N ASP A 176 -7.79 2.32 -2.21
CA ASP A 176 -8.06 3.47 -1.35
C ASP A 176 -8.69 4.63 -2.13
N ILE A 177 -9.77 5.19 -1.58
CA ILE A 177 -10.17 6.57 -1.85
C ILE A 177 -9.77 7.44 -0.66
N LYS A 178 -8.99 8.49 -0.91
CA LYS A 178 -8.46 9.36 0.15
C LYS A 178 -9.27 10.64 0.34
N ALA A 179 -9.95 11.06 -0.72
CA ALA A 179 -10.90 12.17 -0.80
C ALA A 179 -11.60 12.13 -2.16
N TYR A 180 -12.83 12.64 -2.23
CA TYR A 180 -13.59 12.90 -3.44
C TYR A 180 -13.20 14.24 -4.08
N SER A 181 -13.09 15.31 -3.29
CA SER A 181 -12.68 16.61 -3.82
C SER A 181 -11.23 16.57 -4.26
N ALA A 182 -10.96 16.92 -5.53
CA ALA A 182 -9.58 16.98 -6.04
C ALA A 182 -8.69 17.94 -5.23
N LYS A 183 -9.28 19.02 -4.69
CA LYS A 183 -8.58 19.96 -3.80
C LYS A 183 -8.15 19.27 -2.50
N THR A 184 -9.10 18.63 -1.82
CA THR A 184 -8.85 17.90 -0.57
C THR A 184 -7.87 16.76 -0.79
N HIS A 185 -8.04 16.00 -1.87
CA HIS A 185 -7.14 14.91 -2.23
C HIS A 185 -5.70 15.41 -2.44
N LYS A 186 -5.52 16.55 -3.13
CA LYS A 186 -4.21 17.15 -3.32
C LYS A 186 -3.61 17.66 -2.01
N GLN A 187 -4.42 18.18 -1.08
CA GLN A 187 -3.95 18.55 0.26
C GLN A 187 -3.47 17.34 1.05
N ILE A 188 -4.22 16.23 1.00
CA ILE A 188 -3.88 15.00 1.74
C ILE A 188 -2.68 14.28 1.13
N THR A 189 -2.59 14.22 -0.20
CA THR A 189 -1.70 13.28 -0.91
C THR A 189 -0.61 13.94 -1.75
N GLY A 190 -0.76 15.23 -2.07
CA GLY A 190 0.05 15.94 -3.06
C GLY A 190 -0.45 15.82 -4.51
N TYR A 191 -1.43 14.98 -4.81
CA TYR A 191 -1.84 14.65 -6.19
C TYR A 191 -3.36 14.74 -6.41
N SER A 192 -3.80 14.80 -7.66
CA SER A 192 -5.23 14.68 -8.04
C SER A 192 -5.73 13.24 -7.89
N ASN A 193 -7.04 13.04 -7.71
CA ASN A 193 -7.70 11.74 -7.62
C ASN A 193 -8.33 11.26 -8.94
N GLU A 194 -8.21 12.00 -10.04
CA GLU A 194 -8.86 11.66 -11.31
C GLU A 194 -8.56 10.23 -11.80
N LYS A 195 -7.30 9.79 -11.70
CA LYS A 195 -6.91 8.41 -12.08
C LYS A 195 -7.43 7.36 -11.10
N ILE A 196 -7.59 7.73 -9.84
CA ILE A 196 -8.11 6.85 -8.77
C ILE A 196 -9.59 6.59 -9.03
N LEU A 197 -10.38 7.63 -9.26
CA LEU A 197 -11.80 7.52 -9.58
C LEU A 197 -12.02 6.66 -10.84
N LYS A 198 -11.23 6.90 -11.90
CA LYS A 198 -11.25 6.07 -13.12
C LYS A 198 -10.85 4.61 -12.84
N SER A 199 -9.89 4.38 -11.95
CA SER A 199 -9.49 3.01 -11.58
C SER A 199 -10.57 2.28 -10.80
N ILE A 200 -11.32 2.97 -9.92
CA ILE A 200 -12.46 2.40 -9.19
C ILE A 200 -13.53 1.92 -10.18
N GLU A 201 -13.97 2.80 -11.08
CA GLU A 201 -14.96 2.46 -12.12
C GLU A 201 -14.47 1.31 -12.99
N TYR A 202 -13.24 1.42 -13.50
CA TYR A 202 -12.65 0.42 -14.39
C TYR A 202 -12.55 -0.98 -13.75
N LEU A 203 -12.04 -1.05 -12.52
CA LEU A 203 -11.87 -2.32 -11.83
C LEU A 203 -13.21 -2.91 -11.37
N ASN A 204 -14.19 -2.07 -11.06
CA ASN A 204 -15.55 -2.51 -10.80
C ASN A 204 -16.18 -3.14 -12.04
N ASP A 205 -16.09 -2.48 -13.21
CA ASP A 205 -16.63 -2.99 -14.48
C ASP A 205 -15.99 -4.32 -14.90
N LYS A 206 -14.73 -4.53 -14.54
CA LYS A 206 -14.01 -5.80 -14.77
C LYS A 206 -14.25 -6.85 -13.69
N ASN A 207 -15.09 -6.58 -12.69
CA ASN A 207 -15.33 -7.44 -11.53
C ASN A 207 -14.04 -7.81 -10.76
N LYS A 208 -13.07 -6.89 -10.74
CA LYS A 208 -11.78 -7.04 -10.06
C LYS A 208 -11.63 -6.15 -8.83
N LEU A 209 -12.47 -5.14 -8.63
CA LEU A 209 -12.53 -4.43 -7.37
C LEU A 209 -13.08 -5.38 -6.28
N LYS A 210 -12.34 -5.58 -5.19
CA LYS A 210 -12.72 -6.45 -4.06
C LYS A 210 -13.04 -5.66 -2.82
N GLU A 211 -12.34 -4.56 -2.61
CA GLU A 211 -12.55 -3.68 -1.47
C GLU A 211 -12.30 -2.24 -1.87
N LEU A 212 -13.13 -1.33 -1.37
CA LEU A 212 -12.93 0.11 -1.45
C LEU A 212 -12.83 0.68 -0.03
N ARG A 213 -11.70 1.31 0.25
CA ARG A 213 -11.31 1.78 1.59
C ARG A 213 -11.29 3.30 1.62
N PHE A 214 -11.82 3.88 2.69
CA PHE A 214 -11.79 5.32 2.92
C PHE A 214 -11.20 5.62 4.30
N VAL A 215 -10.13 6.41 4.34
CA VAL A 215 -9.50 6.84 5.60
C VAL A 215 -10.08 8.19 6.02
N LEU A 216 -10.80 8.22 7.14
CA LEU A 216 -11.37 9.45 7.69
C LEU A 216 -10.26 10.27 8.37
N THR A 217 -9.97 11.43 7.81
CA THR A 217 -8.95 12.38 8.24
C THR A 217 -9.61 13.69 8.66
N PRO A 218 -9.71 13.96 9.97
CA PRO A 218 -10.41 15.13 10.48
C PRO A 218 -9.85 16.47 9.97
N ASN A 219 -10.74 17.42 9.73
CA ASN A 219 -10.49 18.74 9.12
C ASN A 219 -10.12 18.72 7.64
N TYR A 220 -10.11 17.54 6.99
CA TYR A 220 -9.80 17.43 5.56
C TYR A 220 -10.95 16.80 4.78
N ASN A 221 -11.38 15.60 5.15
CA ASN A 221 -12.36 14.82 4.36
C ASN A 221 -13.56 14.33 5.19
N ASN A 222 -13.83 14.96 6.33
CA ASN A 222 -14.86 14.55 7.29
C ASN A 222 -16.10 15.45 7.30
N ASP A 223 -16.20 16.42 6.38
CA ASP A 223 -17.43 17.20 6.24
C ASP A 223 -18.52 16.38 5.52
N GLU A 224 -19.78 16.74 5.77
CA GLU A 224 -20.93 16.01 5.26
C GLU A 224 -20.96 15.94 3.73
N SER A 225 -20.55 17.01 3.03
CA SER A 225 -20.60 17.06 1.57
C SER A 225 -19.61 16.07 0.96
N GLU A 226 -18.39 16.03 1.48
CA GLU A 226 -17.36 15.08 1.07
C GLU A 226 -17.82 13.64 1.34
N LEU A 227 -18.33 13.36 2.56
CA LEU A 227 -18.80 12.03 2.95
C LEU A 227 -19.96 11.54 2.09
N ARG A 228 -20.89 12.42 1.71
CA ARG A 228 -22.00 12.08 0.80
C ARG A 228 -21.51 11.74 -0.60
N GLU A 229 -20.46 12.39 -1.11
CA GLU A 229 -19.87 12.03 -2.40
C GLU A 229 -19.10 10.71 -2.35
N ILE A 230 -18.34 10.46 -1.28
CA ILE A 230 -17.73 9.15 -1.03
C ILE A 230 -18.80 8.05 -0.96
N ALA A 231 -19.92 8.31 -0.28
CA ALA A 231 -21.04 7.38 -0.20
C ALA A 231 -21.62 7.06 -1.59
N LYS A 232 -21.78 8.07 -2.46
CA LYS A 232 -22.24 7.85 -3.85
C LYS A 232 -21.30 6.93 -4.62
N ILE A 233 -19.98 7.10 -4.49
CA ILE A 233 -18.97 6.24 -5.13
C ILE A 233 -19.05 4.82 -4.57
N MET A 234 -19.11 4.67 -3.24
CA MET A 234 -19.23 3.37 -2.59
C MET A 234 -20.53 2.63 -2.95
N LYS A 235 -21.62 3.37 -3.22
CA LYS A 235 -22.91 2.82 -3.66
C LYS A 235 -22.91 2.45 -5.15
N SER A 236 -22.10 3.10 -5.99
CA SER A 236 -22.07 2.84 -7.43
C SER A 236 -21.30 1.57 -7.80
N VAL A 237 -20.38 1.11 -6.94
CA VAL A 237 -19.68 -0.16 -7.12
C VAL A 237 -20.55 -1.35 -6.73
N SER A 238 -20.18 -2.54 -7.21
CA SER A 238 -20.92 -3.78 -6.99
C SER A 238 -21.21 -4.03 -5.49
N PRO A 239 -22.40 -4.55 -5.13
CA PRO A 239 -22.73 -4.91 -3.75
C PRO A 239 -21.72 -5.87 -3.11
N ASN A 240 -21.05 -6.71 -3.91
CA ASN A 240 -20.05 -7.67 -3.44
C ASN A 240 -18.66 -7.05 -3.14
N VAL A 241 -18.45 -5.78 -3.47
CA VAL A 241 -17.23 -5.05 -3.09
C VAL A 241 -17.34 -4.70 -1.61
N GLY A 242 -16.36 -5.11 -0.80
CA GLY A 242 -16.26 -4.71 0.59
C GLY A 242 -16.06 -3.19 0.71
N LYS A 243 -16.75 -2.55 1.66
CA LYS A 243 -16.55 -1.12 1.97
C LYS A 243 -15.97 -1.01 3.37
N THR A 244 -14.88 -0.27 3.49
CA THR A 244 -14.17 -0.11 4.76
C THR A 244 -13.95 1.37 5.06
N LEU A 245 -14.40 1.79 6.24
CA LEU A 245 -14.09 3.08 6.85
C LEU A 245 -12.95 2.89 7.85
N ILE A 246 -11.84 3.57 7.61
CA ILE A 246 -10.63 3.47 8.42
C ILE A 246 -10.48 4.75 9.23
N LYS A 247 -10.33 4.60 10.54
CA LYS A 247 -9.93 5.70 11.41
C LYS A 247 -8.47 6.05 11.19
N MET A 248 -8.17 7.30 10.79
CA MET A 248 -6.79 7.77 10.73
C MET A 248 -6.13 7.71 12.12
N ARG A 249 -4.89 7.21 12.14
CA ARG A 249 -4.05 7.10 13.34
C ARG A 249 -2.87 8.06 13.23
N ASN A 250 -2.57 8.77 14.32
CA ASN A 250 -1.49 9.74 14.32
C ASN A 250 -0.13 9.16 14.74
N HIS A 251 -0.09 7.90 15.21
CA HIS A 251 1.16 7.22 15.51
C HIS A 251 1.88 6.79 14.21
N GLY A 252 3.22 6.83 14.21
CA GLY A 252 4.02 6.31 13.09
C GLY A 252 3.99 7.14 11.81
N ILE A 253 3.29 8.29 11.78
CA ILE A 253 3.35 9.24 10.67
C ILE A 253 4.58 10.14 10.80
N ARG A 254 4.95 10.84 9.73
CA ARG A 254 6.10 11.74 9.74
C ARG A 254 5.89 12.94 10.67
N LYS A 255 6.99 13.39 11.28
CA LYS A 255 6.98 14.40 12.35
C LYS A 255 6.35 15.72 11.92
N GLU A 256 6.56 16.14 10.68
CA GLU A 256 5.98 17.35 10.12
C GLU A 256 4.44 17.31 10.05
N PHE A 257 3.82 16.12 10.07
CA PHE A 257 2.36 15.93 10.08
C PHE A 257 1.80 15.55 11.45
N SER A 258 2.60 15.66 12.53
CA SER A 258 2.18 15.33 13.90
C SER A 258 1.00 16.17 14.42
N PHE A 259 0.65 17.26 13.74
CA PHE A 259 -0.53 18.06 14.03
C PHE A 259 -1.85 17.39 13.61
N LEU A 260 -1.79 16.32 12.80
CA LEU A 260 -2.96 15.53 12.45
C LEU A 260 -3.52 14.83 13.70
N ARG A 261 -4.84 14.93 13.90
CA ARG A 261 -5.54 14.29 15.01
C ARG A 261 -6.37 13.11 14.55
N GLU A 262 -6.47 12.08 15.38
CA GLU A 262 -7.39 10.98 15.11
C GLU A 262 -8.85 11.45 15.15
N ALA A 263 -9.72 10.80 14.39
CA ALA A 263 -11.16 11.07 14.43
C ALA A 263 -11.75 10.70 15.80
N SER A 264 -12.63 11.55 16.32
CA SER A 264 -13.41 11.23 17.53
C SER A 264 -14.42 10.13 17.23
N ASN A 265 -14.96 9.49 18.26
CA ASN A 265 -16.04 8.51 18.07
C ASN A 265 -17.29 9.16 17.46
N GLU A 266 -17.56 10.43 17.78
CA GLU A 266 -18.66 11.20 17.20
C GLU A 266 -18.47 11.39 15.70
N GLU A 267 -17.26 11.74 15.24
CA GLU A 267 -16.96 11.88 13.80
C GLU A 267 -17.04 10.55 13.05
N MET A 268 -16.56 9.46 13.67
CA MET A 268 -16.66 8.12 13.09
C MET A 268 -18.12 7.67 12.98
N ASN A 269 -18.93 7.91 14.03
CA ASN A 269 -20.36 7.59 14.01
C ASN A 269 -21.10 8.45 13.00
N PHE A 270 -20.79 9.75 12.91
CA PHE A 270 -21.37 10.64 11.91
C PHE A 270 -21.11 10.16 10.47
N ALA A 271 -19.88 9.78 10.16
CA ALA A 271 -19.55 9.19 8.86
C ALA A 271 -20.31 7.87 8.63
N LYS A 272 -20.33 6.99 9.63
CA LYS A 272 -21.06 5.72 9.57
C LYS A 272 -22.56 5.93 9.32
N ASP A 273 -23.18 6.92 9.96
CA ASP A 273 -24.60 7.25 9.78
C ASP A 273 -24.89 7.74 8.36
N ILE A 274 -24.00 8.55 7.77
CA ILE A 274 -24.11 8.99 6.37
C ILE A 274 -24.04 7.79 5.41
N PHE A 275 -23.10 6.87 5.64
CA PHE A 275 -23.00 5.66 4.82
C PHE A 275 -24.21 4.73 5.01
N GLY A 276 -24.72 4.62 6.24
CA GLY A 276 -25.94 3.87 6.56
C GLY A 276 -27.19 4.43 5.88
N GLN A 277 -27.36 5.75 5.84
CA GLN A 277 -28.43 6.42 5.09
C GLN A 277 -28.36 6.16 3.58
N ALA A 278 -27.18 5.79 3.07
CA ALA A 278 -26.97 5.41 1.68
C ALA A 278 -27.11 3.90 1.44
N ASP A 279 -27.55 3.11 2.41
CA ASP A 279 -27.67 1.64 2.36
C ASP A 279 -26.33 0.93 2.14
N ILE A 280 -25.23 1.48 2.67
CA ILE A 280 -23.89 0.91 2.54
C ILE A 280 -23.58 0.11 3.81
N ASP A 281 -23.40 -1.20 3.66
CA ASP A 281 -22.81 -2.03 4.71
C ASP A 281 -21.30 -1.75 4.77
N ILE A 282 -20.89 -0.97 5.77
CA ILE A 282 -19.53 -0.48 5.92
C ILE A 282 -18.86 -1.08 7.16
N LEU A 283 -17.72 -1.72 6.95
CA LEU A 283 -16.85 -2.18 8.03
C LEU A 283 -16.05 -0.99 8.57
N VAL A 284 -16.04 -0.80 9.90
CA VAL A 284 -15.27 0.25 10.55
C VAL A 284 -14.06 -0.35 11.26
N ILE A 285 -12.86 0.16 10.97
CA ILE A 285 -11.58 -0.29 11.56
C ILE A 285 -10.73 0.87 12.10
#